data_AF-A0AA85J755-F1
#
_entry.id   AF-A0AA85J755-F1
#
_cell.length_a   1.000
_cell.length_b   1.000
_cell.length_c   1.000
_cell.angle_alpha   90.00
_cell.angle_beta   90.00
_cell.angle_gamma   90.00
#
_symmetry.space_group_name_H-M   'P 1'
#
loop_
_entity.id
_entity.type
_entity.pdbx_description
1 polymer ?
#
loop_
_entity_poly.entity_id
_entity_poly.type
_entity_poly.pdbx_seq_one_letter_code
_entity_poly.pdbx_strand_id
1 'polypeptide(L)'
;MNKFSIFLAKHSQKLALLCATTAYSLAYYAQPYYEVITRWSLTKFDIAWEAKPSERILRVIKETCSHFNMTDYQKLQLDIFLTPMDESLVLGSLTSPNGYAFIGLPYFFGYENSLEIPLDSLDFYRPYFPYGPFSKISRERMDLMIIPESALKFLIAREIVRLQATTSTGLKLPLSARGQSLLTVGGVIGSLYLSYQTIFLLNRLMKLPLRVSSPSRLLIYTLLPLFGVFLQHQIILAWRRHCCLRVDQIVSSLGESYRQGGLAYYDWRLRWNHFWAERQSEYKERKKSLRKGDHTAKFDPVAQYQSENEQSTEKKDKIDYHLPQLENSAFEPLNQNGIANTDEPKSIYRRTNRFTDTGNELWAGDGDGVGFGWTGILTIGMMPRIVSGFFKLFSSPATSRQRYTQLTTTEA
;
A
#
# COMPACT_ATOMS: atom_id res chain seq x y z
N MET A 1 -39.60 28.20 -13.80
CA MET A 1 -38.88 27.33 -12.83
C MET A 1 -39.87 26.37 -12.19
N ASN A 2 -39.57 25.08 -12.16
CA ASN A 2 -40.47 24.04 -11.64
C ASN A 2 -40.59 24.13 -10.10
N LYS A 3 -41.75 23.87 -9.47
CA LYS A 3 -41.95 24.01 -8.00
C LYS A 3 -40.89 23.26 -7.19
N PHE A 4 -40.47 22.11 -7.71
CA PHE A 4 -39.39 21.28 -7.15
C PHE A 4 -38.02 21.99 -7.11
N SER A 5 -37.65 22.73 -8.17
CA SER A 5 -36.38 23.48 -8.23
C SER A 5 -36.33 24.62 -7.21
N ILE A 6 -37.48 25.26 -6.94
CA ILE A 6 -37.61 26.33 -5.94
C ILE A 6 -37.47 25.74 -4.53
N PHE A 7 -38.09 24.58 -4.29
CA PHE A 7 -37.97 23.86 -3.02
C PHE A 7 -36.52 23.46 -2.73
N LEU A 8 -35.83 22.87 -3.70
CA LEU A 8 -34.41 22.49 -3.57
C LEU A 8 -33.52 23.70 -3.32
N ALA A 9 -33.70 24.81 -4.04
CA ALA A 9 -32.93 26.03 -3.82
C ALA A 9 -33.12 26.57 -2.40
N LYS A 10 -34.36 26.59 -1.89
CA LYS A 10 -34.71 27.10 -0.56
C LYS A 10 -34.17 26.22 0.58
N HIS A 11 -34.05 24.91 0.37
CA HIS A 11 -33.58 23.96 1.38
C HIS A 11 -32.16 23.44 1.15
N SER A 12 -31.46 23.98 0.15
CA SER A 12 -30.14 23.53 -0.29
C SER A 12 -29.12 23.42 0.85
N GLN A 13 -29.14 24.36 1.79
CA GLN A 13 -28.28 24.35 2.98
C GLN A 13 -28.58 23.20 3.96
N LYS A 14 -29.87 22.99 4.25
CA LYS A 14 -30.32 21.89 5.11
C LYS A 14 -30.04 20.54 4.47
N LEU A 15 -30.22 20.44 3.16
CA LEU A 15 -29.94 19.23 2.40
C LEU A 15 -28.44 18.93 2.34
N ALA A 16 -27.59 19.94 2.13
CA ALA A 16 -26.14 19.75 2.16
C ALA A 16 -25.64 19.28 3.53
N LEU A 17 -26.16 19.86 4.62
CA LEU A 17 -25.82 19.40 5.97
C LEU A 17 -26.30 17.97 6.20
N LEU A 18 -27.54 17.64 5.82
CA LEU A 18 -28.09 16.29 5.93
C LEU A 18 -27.25 15.29 5.13
N CYS A 19 -26.85 15.63 3.90
CA CYS A 19 -26.00 14.77 3.08
C CYS A 19 -24.60 14.57 3.69
N ALA A 20 -24.01 15.62 4.26
CA ALA A 20 -22.70 15.52 4.90
C ALA A 20 -22.76 14.64 6.16
N THR A 21 -23.79 14.82 7.00
CA THR A 21 -23.96 14.01 8.21
C THR A 21 -24.30 12.56 7.88
N THR A 22 -25.18 12.30 6.89
CA THR A 22 -25.50 10.94 6.47
C THR A 22 -24.30 10.25 5.85
N ALA A 23 -23.51 10.94 5.01
CA ALA A 23 -22.29 10.39 4.43
C ALA A 23 -21.25 10.05 5.51
N TYR A 24 -21.08 10.93 6.50
CA TYR A 24 -20.14 10.68 7.61
C TYR A 24 -20.59 9.49 8.47
N SER A 25 -21.87 9.43 8.83
CA SER A 25 -22.44 8.31 9.57
C SER A 25 -22.32 7.00 8.79
N LEU A 26 -22.64 7.01 7.49
CA LEU A 26 -22.50 5.83 6.64
C LEU A 26 -21.05 5.36 6.57
N ALA A 27 -20.09 6.27 6.40
CA ALA A 27 -18.67 5.95 6.42
C ALA A 27 -18.24 5.33 7.75
N TYR A 28 -18.72 5.88 8.87
CA TYR A 28 -18.44 5.34 10.20
C TYR A 28 -18.94 3.90 10.37
N TYR A 29 -20.18 3.62 9.96
CA TYR A 29 -20.76 2.27 10.06
C TYR A 29 -20.22 1.29 9.02
N ALA A 30 -19.82 1.75 7.83
CA ALA A 30 -19.25 0.92 6.78
C ALA A 30 -17.77 0.57 7.04
N GLN A 31 -17.05 1.37 7.82
CA GLN A 31 -15.62 1.23 8.05
C GLN A 31 -15.19 -0.17 8.53
N PRO A 32 -15.84 -0.82 9.53
CA PRO A 32 -15.45 -2.16 9.95
C PRO A 32 -15.61 -3.22 8.84
N TYR A 33 -16.66 -3.11 8.02
CA TYR A 33 -16.87 -4.01 6.89
C TYR A 33 -15.80 -3.82 5.81
N TYR A 34 -15.44 -2.56 5.53
CA TYR A 34 -14.35 -2.25 4.62
C TYR A 34 -13.03 -2.85 5.11
N GLU A 35 -12.72 -2.78 6.40
CA GLU A 35 -11.51 -3.38 6.99
C GLU A 35 -11.47 -4.91 6.78
N VAL A 36 -12.57 -5.62 7.03
CA VAL A 36 -12.66 -7.07 6.83
C VAL A 36 -12.53 -7.46 5.35
N ILE A 37 -13.21 -6.74 4.46
CA ILE A 37 -13.10 -6.96 3.01
C ILE A 37 -11.66 -6.69 2.54
N THR A 38 -11.05 -5.63 3.05
CA THR A 38 -9.66 -5.28 2.72
C THR A 38 -8.70 -6.39 3.17
N ARG A 39 -8.85 -6.90 4.40
CA ARG A 39 -8.11 -8.08 4.88
C ARG A 39 -8.26 -9.23 3.90
N TRP A 40 -9.49 -9.68 3.61
CA TRP A 40 -9.71 -10.82 2.70
C TRP A 40 -9.15 -10.62 1.30
N SER A 41 -9.24 -9.40 0.75
CA SER A 41 -8.70 -9.09 -0.58
C SER A 41 -7.17 -9.12 -0.64
N LEU A 42 -6.50 -8.99 0.51
CA LEU A 42 -5.04 -8.92 0.63
C LEU A 42 -4.45 -10.15 1.30
N THR A 43 -5.25 -11.09 1.78
CA THR A 43 -4.79 -12.35 2.34
C THR A 43 -4.19 -13.23 1.24
N LYS A 44 -3.03 -13.81 1.52
CA LYS A 44 -2.44 -14.86 0.69
C LYS A 44 -3.15 -16.17 1.00
N PHE A 45 -3.65 -16.82 -0.04
CA PHE A 45 -4.26 -18.15 0.05
C PHE A 45 -3.29 -19.21 -0.48
N ASP A 46 -3.28 -20.37 0.15
CA ASP A 46 -2.64 -21.59 -0.34
C ASP A 46 -3.73 -22.54 -0.81
N ILE A 47 -3.84 -22.68 -2.14
CA ILE A 47 -4.89 -23.42 -2.86
C ILE A 47 -6.31 -22.90 -2.54
N ALA A 48 -6.87 -23.28 -1.38
CA ALA A 48 -8.22 -22.95 -0.93
C ALA A 48 -8.28 -22.40 0.50
N TRP A 49 -7.17 -22.36 1.23
CA TRP A 49 -7.12 -21.97 2.63
C TRP A 49 -6.21 -20.76 2.84
N GLU A 50 -6.48 -19.96 3.88
CA GLU A 50 -5.60 -18.85 4.25
C GLU A 50 -4.21 -19.39 4.61
N ALA A 51 -3.16 -18.82 4.00
CA ALA A 51 -1.78 -19.16 4.34
C ALA A 51 -1.50 -18.75 5.79
N LYS A 52 -1.20 -19.73 6.64
CA LYS A 52 -1.00 -19.49 8.07
C LYS A 52 0.36 -18.83 8.32
N PRO A 53 0.44 -17.90 9.30
CA PRO A 53 1.72 -17.40 9.78
C PRO A 53 2.63 -18.56 10.23
N SER A 54 3.93 -18.46 9.95
CA SER A 54 4.91 -19.47 10.37
C SER A 54 5.12 -19.44 11.89
N GLU A 55 5.65 -20.53 12.46
CA GLU A 55 5.98 -20.61 13.90
C GLU A 55 6.91 -19.48 14.34
N ARG A 56 7.85 -19.10 13.47
CA ARG A 56 8.73 -17.95 13.65
C ARG A 56 7.94 -16.67 13.92
N ILE A 57 6.99 -16.34 13.04
CA ILE A 57 6.15 -15.16 13.20
C ILE A 57 5.38 -15.23 14.52
N LEU A 58 4.72 -16.36 14.82
CA LEU A 58 3.95 -16.55 16.05
C LEU A 58 4.80 -16.37 17.32
N ARG A 59 6.04 -16.87 17.31
CA ARG A 59 7.02 -16.69 18.40
C ARG A 59 7.35 -15.22 18.62
N VAL A 60 7.73 -14.51 17.56
CA VAL A 60 8.09 -13.08 17.62
C VAL A 60 6.91 -12.22 18.08
N ILE A 61 5.69 -12.53 17.63
CA ILE A 61 4.47 -11.84 18.09
C ILE A 61 4.29 -12.03 19.59
N LYS A 62 4.34 -13.27 20.08
CA LYS A 62 4.17 -13.58 21.50
C LYS A 62 5.17 -12.84 22.36
N GLU A 63 6.43 -12.82 21.93
CA GLU A 63 7.49 -12.06 22.60
C GLU A 63 7.21 -10.56 22.58
N THR A 64 6.88 -10.01 21.41
CA THR A 64 6.59 -8.58 21.23
C THR A 64 5.42 -8.12 22.10
N CYS A 65 4.33 -8.89 22.12
CA CYS A 65 3.13 -8.63 22.91
C CYS A 65 3.40 -8.53 24.41
N SER A 66 4.46 -9.17 24.93
CA SER A 66 4.83 -9.09 26.35
C SER A 66 5.32 -7.69 26.78
N HIS A 67 5.76 -6.87 25.81
CA HIS A 67 6.21 -5.49 26.06
C HIS A 67 5.08 -4.44 26.00
N PHE A 68 3.84 -4.89 25.79
CA PHE A 68 2.65 -4.03 25.72
C PHE A 68 1.67 -4.39 26.83
N ASN A 69 1.04 -3.37 27.41
CA ASN A 69 -0.03 -3.50 28.40
C ASN A 69 -1.35 -3.83 27.69
N MET A 70 -1.46 -5.04 27.15
CA MET A 70 -2.65 -5.55 26.47
C MET A 70 -3.42 -6.52 27.35
N THR A 71 -4.74 -6.34 27.40
CA THR A 71 -5.64 -7.31 28.04
C THR A 71 -5.70 -8.61 27.22
N ASP A 72 -6.12 -9.71 27.83
CA ASP A 72 -6.26 -10.98 27.09
C ASP A 72 -7.31 -10.88 25.98
N TYR A 73 -8.35 -10.07 26.18
CA TYR A 73 -9.31 -9.72 25.13
C TYR A 73 -8.63 -9.06 23.92
N GLN A 74 -7.75 -8.09 24.15
CA GLN A 74 -7.01 -7.40 23.07
C GLN A 74 -6.05 -8.32 22.34
N LYS A 75 -5.40 -9.25 23.07
CA LYS A 75 -4.53 -10.27 22.45
C LYS A 75 -5.34 -11.23 21.57
N LEU A 76 -6.55 -11.61 21.99
CA LEU A 76 -7.45 -12.46 21.20
C LEU A 76 -8.04 -11.72 19.99
N GLN A 77 -8.20 -10.40 20.08
CA GLN A 77 -8.69 -9.56 18.98
C GLN A 77 -7.65 -9.35 17.88
N LEU A 78 -6.36 -9.52 18.20
CA LEU A 78 -5.26 -9.34 17.26
C LEU A 78 -5.19 -10.53 16.29
N ASP A 79 -5.50 -10.28 15.02
CA ASP A 79 -5.42 -11.27 13.95
C ASP A 79 -4.30 -10.90 12.96
N ILE A 80 -3.50 -11.89 12.61
CA ILE A 80 -2.27 -11.73 11.85
C ILE A 80 -2.34 -12.63 10.63
N PHE A 81 -2.21 -12.02 9.46
CA PHE A 81 -2.36 -12.71 8.19
C PHE A 81 -1.19 -12.39 7.26
N LEU A 82 -0.94 -13.29 6.31
CA LEU A 82 0.10 -13.10 5.30
C LEU A 82 -0.48 -12.42 4.06
N THR A 83 0.28 -11.51 3.46
CA THR A 83 -0.11 -10.79 2.24
C THR A 83 0.91 -11.02 1.11
N PRO A 84 0.48 -11.05 -0.17
CA PRO A 84 1.41 -11.05 -1.31
C PRO A 84 2.15 -9.72 -1.49
N MET A 85 1.72 -8.66 -0.79
CA MET A 85 2.34 -7.34 -0.86
C MET A 85 3.70 -7.33 -0.16
N ASP A 86 4.59 -6.44 -0.61
CA ASP A 86 5.91 -6.24 -0.02
C ASP A 86 5.91 -5.26 1.17
N GLU A 87 4.74 -4.82 1.62
CA GLU A 87 4.51 -3.89 2.73
C GLU A 87 3.73 -4.56 3.84
N SER A 88 4.03 -4.18 5.09
CA SER A 88 3.11 -4.47 6.19
C SER A 88 1.86 -3.59 6.07
N LEU A 89 0.75 -4.09 6.61
CA LEU A 89 -0.53 -3.42 6.67
C LEU A 89 -1.11 -3.51 8.07
N VAL A 90 -1.77 -2.44 8.51
CA VAL A 90 -2.56 -2.43 9.75
C VAL A 90 -3.96 -1.90 9.48
N LEU A 91 -4.96 -2.62 9.99
CA LEU A 91 -6.36 -2.23 9.91
C LEU A 91 -7.03 -2.36 11.28
N GLY A 92 -7.95 -1.45 11.58
CA GLY A 92 -8.77 -1.55 12.78
C GLY A 92 -8.17 -0.89 14.04
N SER A 93 -8.50 -1.42 15.22
CA SER A 93 -8.20 -0.79 16.52
C SER A 93 -8.27 -1.80 17.67
N LEU A 94 -7.26 -1.82 18.55
CA LEU A 94 -7.27 -2.62 19.78
C LEU A 94 -8.08 -1.96 20.92
N THR A 95 -8.47 -0.70 20.76
CA THR A 95 -9.26 0.05 21.76
C THR A 95 -10.77 -0.03 21.54
N SER A 96 -11.21 -0.53 20.38
CA SER A 96 -12.62 -0.61 20.05
C SER A 96 -13.20 -1.96 20.51
N PRO A 97 -14.19 -1.99 21.42
CA PRO A 97 -14.73 -3.22 21.99
C PRO A 97 -15.48 -4.10 20.98
N ASN A 98 -15.92 -3.54 19.85
CA ASN A 98 -16.53 -4.29 18.73
C ASN A 98 -15.65 -4.21 17.48
N GLY A 99 -14.35 -3.91 17.65
CA GLY A 99 -13.42 -3.71 16.55
C GLY A 99 -12.77 -5.01 16.08
N TYR A 100 -12.08 -4.91 14.96
CA TYR A 100 -11.06 -5.89 14.58
C TYR A 100 -9.70 -5.22 14.70
N ALA A 101 -8.64 -6.01 14.87
CA ALA A 101 -7.27 -5.51 14.88
C ALA A 101 -6.43 -6.44 14.00
N PHE A 102 -6.17 -6.00 12.77
CA PHE A 102 -5.47 -6.82 11.78
C PHE A 102 -4.05 -6.32 11.53
N ILE A 103 -3.10 -7.24 11.47
CA ILE A 103 -1.74 -6.99 10.96
C ILE A 103 -1.49 -7.92 9.77
N GLY A 104 -1.33 -7.32 8.58
CA GLY A 104 -0.89 -8.02 7.38
C GLY A 104 0.63 -7.95 7.27
N LEU A 105 1.29 -9.10 7.16
CA LEU A 105 2.75 -9.19 6.95
C LEU A 105 3.05 -9.80 5.58
N PRO A 106 4.06 -9.29 4.84
CA PRO A 106 4.54 -9.95 3.63
C PRO A 106 4.80 -11.43 3.85
N TYR A 107 4.27 -12.29 2.98
CA TYR A 107 4.34 -13.74 3.17
C TYR A 107 5.78 -14.26 3.34
N PHE A 108 6.74 -13.60 2.68
CA PHE A 108 8.13 -14.00 2.68
C PHE A 108 8.85 -13.67 4.00
N PHE A 109 8.25 -12.88 4.89
CA PHE A 109 8.75 -12.76 6.28
C PHE A 109 8.60 -14.05 7.08
N GLY A 110 7.84 -15.02 6.57
CA GLY A 110 7.74 -16.34 7.15
C GLY A 110 9.04 -17.15 7.05
N TYR A 111 9.90 -16.87 6.06
CA TYR A 111 11.11 -17.65 5.78
C TYR A 111 12.23 -17.31 6.75
N GLU A 112 12.81 -18.32 7.40
CA GLU A 112 13.97 -18.17 8.27
C GLU A 112 15.27 -18.32 7.47
N ASN A 113 15.29 -19.21 6.48
CA ASN A 113 16.46 -19.55 5.68
C ASN A 113 16.15 -19.62 4.19
N SER A 114 17.17 -19.45 3.33
CA SER A 114 17.00 -19.46 1.87
C SER A 114 16.50 -20.82 1.34
N LEU A 115 16.70 -21.89 2.10
CA LEU A 115 16.25 -23.25 1.78
C LEU A 115 14.73 -23.44 1.91
N GLU A 116 14.05 -22.60 2.71
CA GLU A 116 12.60 -22.66 2.89
C GLU A 116 11.86 -21.97 1.75
N ILE A 117 12.58 -21.25 0.89
CA ILE A 117 11.99 -20.45 -0.17
C ILE A 117 11.64 -21.38 -1.36
N PRO A 118 10.35 -21.55 -1.70
CA PRO A 118 9.96 -22.46 -2.76
C PRO A 118 10.35 -21.88 -4.12
N LEU A 119 11.31 -22.53 -4.78
CA LEU A 119 11.83 -22.07 -6.07
C LEU A 119 10.76 -22.05 -7.16
N ASP A 120 9.77 -22.94 -7.07
CA ASP A 120 8.67 -23.06 -8.06
C ASP A 120 7.65 -21.90 -7.94
N SER A 121 7.58 -21.27 -6.77
CA SER A 121 6.63 -20.18 -6.46
C SER A 121 7.22 -18.77 -6.70
N LEU A 122 8.54 -18.70 -6.78
CA LEU A 122 9.22 -17.46 -7.10
C LEU A 122 9.16 -17.27 -8.60
N ASP A 123 8.47 -16.24 -9.06
CA ASP A 123 8.40 -15.78 -10.44
C ASP A 123 9.80 -15.56 -11.10
N PHE A 124 10.50 -16.64 -11.39
CA PHE A 124 11.75 -16.71 -12.14
C PHE A 124 11.45 -16.74 -13.63
N TYR A 125 12.39 -16.28 -14.44
CA TYR A 125 12.23 -16.22 -15.90
C TYR A 125 10.99 -15.43 -16.37
N ARG A 126 10.54 -14.44 -15.58
CA ARG A 126 9.50 -13.50 -16.00
C ARG A 126 10.12 -12.34 -16.77
N PRO A 127 9.34 -11.62 -17.61
CA PRO A 127 9.86 -10.46 -18.36
C PRO A 127 10.52 -9.41 -17.44
N TYR A 128 9.97 -9.19 -16.25
CA TYR A 128 10.48 -8.23 -15.27
C TYR A 128 11.57 -8.81 -14.33
N PHE A 129 11.80 -10.13 -14.37
CA PHE A 129 12.85 -10.82 -13.60
C PHE A 129 13.37 -12.04 -14.41
N PRO A 130 14.19 -11.82 -15.45
CA PRO A 130 14.58 -12.84 -16.43
C PRO A 130 15.77 -13.68 -15.93
N TYR A 131 15.86 -13.91 -14.63
CA TYR A 131 16.97 -14.60 -13.99
C TYR A 131 16.50 -15.96 -13.47
N GLY A 132 17.32 -16.98 -13.70
CA GLY A 132 17.08 -18.33 -13.18
C GLY A 132 17.43 -18.47 -11.70
N PRO A 133 16.89 -19.47 -10.98
CA PRO A 133 16.99 -19.61 -9.53
C PRO A 133 18.43 -19.65 -8.99
N PHE A 134 19.37 -20.21 -9.76
CA PHE A 134 20.77 -20.37 -9.34
C PHE A 134 21.68 -19.18 -9.71
N SER A 135 21.13 -18.17 -10.39
CA SER A 135 21.90 -16.97 -10.76
C SER A 135 22.34 -16.19 -9.52
N LYS A 136 23.40 -15.37 -9.66
CA LYS A 136 23.85 -14.48 -8.57
C LYS A 136 22.74 -13.51 -8.13
N ILE A 137 21.97 -13.00 -9.08
CA ILE A 137 20.87 -12.04 -8.83
C ILE A 137 19.68 -12.71 -8.13
N SER A 138 19.40 -13.97 -8.47
CA SER A 138 18.37 -14.74 -7.77
C SER A 138 18.76 -15.08 -6.33
N ARG A 139 20.04 -15.38 -6.09
CA ARG A 139 20.56 -15.53 -4.72
C ARG A 139 20.42 -14.25 -3.92
N GLU A 140 20.80 -13.11 -4.50
CA GLU A 140 20.59 -11.80 -3.87
C GLU A 140 19.10 -11.51 -3.56
N ARG A 141 18.18 -11.86 -4.47
CA ARG A 141 16.73 -11.77 -4.21
C ARG A 141 16.32 -12.62 -3.01
N MET A 142 16.76 -13.87 -2.97
CA MET A 142 16.43 -14.82 -1.90
C MET A 142 16.97 -14.35 -0.55
N ASP A 143 18.21 -13.84 -0.51
CA ASP A 143 18.80 -13.27 0.69
C ASP A 143 18.01 -12.04 1.17
N LEU A 144 17.54 -11.21 0.25
CA LEU A 144 16.68 -10.07 0.56
C LEU A 144 15.25 -10.46 0.97
N MET A 145 14.78 -11.68 0.70
CA MET A 145 13.50 -12.15 1.22
C MET A 145 13.57 -12.53 2.70
N ILE A 146 14.78 -12.73 3.24
CA ILE A 146 15.01 -13.08 4.64
C ILE A 146 15.20 -11.79 5.44
N ILE A 147 14.22 -11.48 6.28
CA ILE A 147 14.31 -10.37 7.23
C ILE A 147 14.97 -10.87 8.53
N PRO A 148 15.88 -10.10 9.16
CA PRO A 148 16.39 -10.43 10.50
C PRO A 148 15.28 -10.47 11.55
N GLU A 149 15.39 -11.33 12.56
CA GLU A 149 14.36 -11.45 13.62
C GLU A 149 14.18 -10.15 14.42
N SER A 150 15.26 -9.42 14.70
CA SER A 150 15.20 -8.10 15.35
C SER A 150 14.40 -7.07 14.54
N ALA A 151 14.55 -7.10 13.21
CA ALA A 151 13.80 -6.24 12.30
C ALA A 151 12.32 -6.62 12.24
N LEU A 152 12.01 -7.92 12.23
CA LEU A 152 10.64 -8.43 12.31
C LEU A 152 9.97 -8.06 13.64
N LYS A 153 10.70 -8.17 14.75
CA LYS A 153 10.24 -7.76 16.09
C LYS A 153 9.91 -6.27 16.14
N PHE A 154 10.78 -5.41 15.60
CA PHE A 154 10.52 -3.98 15.46
C PHE A 154 9.28 -3.71 14.61
N LEU A 155 9.15 -4.36 13.46
CA LEU A 155 8.02 -4.20 12.56
C LEU A 155 6.69 -4.54 13.25
N ILE A 156 6.62 -5.68 13.92
CA ILE A 156 5.41 -6.11 14.62
C ILE A 156 5.06 -5.13 15.75
N ALA A 157 6.05 -4.68 16.53
CA ALA A 157 5.84 -3.67 17.56
C ALA A 157 5.28 -2.36 16.99
N ARG A 158 5.83 -1.92 15.85
CA ARG A 158 5.35 -0.74 15.10
C ARG A 158 3.89 -0.86 14.71
N GLU A 159 3.50 -2.01 14.18
CA GLU A 159 2.12 -2.27 13.78
C GLU A 159 1.17 -2.38 14.98
N ILE A 160 1.61 -2.96 16.10
CA ILE A 160 0.84 -3.01 17.37
C ILE A 160 0.61 -1.60 17.93
N VAL A 161 1.61 -0.70 17.88
CA VAL A 161 1.43 0.71 18.29
C VAL A 161 0.44 1.44 17.37
N ARG A 162 0.45 1.17 16.06
CA ARG A 162 -0.52 1.73 15.10
C ARG A 162 -1.96 1.28 15.37
N LEU A 163 -2.15 0.09 15.96
CA LEU A 163 -3.43 -0.38 16.47
C LEU A 163 -3.85 0.28 17.80
N GLN A 164 -3.04 1.21 18.32
CA GLN A 164 -3.25 1.95 19.57
C GLN A 164 -3.06 1.10 20.83
N ALA A 165 -2.21 0.08 20.78
CA ALA A 165 -1.76 -0.59 22.00
C ALA A 165 -0.97 0.37 22.89
N THR A 166 -1.08 0.18 24.20
CA THR A 166 -0.29 0.93 25.19
C THR A 166 0.99 0.15 25.49
N THR A 167 2.14 0.81 25.35
CA THR A 167 3.43 0.22 25.76
C THR A 167 3.48 -0.01 27.28
N SER A 168 4.41 -0.84 27.75
CA SER A 168 4.67 -1.02 29.19
C SER A 168 4.93 0.30 29.92
N THR A 169 5.55 1.27 29.26
CA THR A 169 5.82 2.64 29.76
C THR A 169 4.61 3.59 29.74
N GLY A 170 3.46 3.14 29.24
CA GLY A 170 2.23 3.96 29.16
C GLY A 170 2.11 4.81 27.89
N LEU A 171 3.12 4.80 27.00
CA LEU A 171 3.07 5.53 25.72
C LEU A 171 2.12 4.84 24.73
N LYS A 172 1.35 5.65 23.99
CA LYS A 172 0.43 5.20 22.92
C LYS A 172 0.26 6.29 21.85
N LEU A 173 -0.22 5.89 20.68
CA LEU A 173 -0.57 6.80 19.59
C LEU A 173 -1.92 7.50 19.87
N PRO A 174 -2.14 8.76 19.44
CA PRO A 174 -3.42 9.45 19.66
C PRO A 174 -4.61 8.80 18.94
N LEU A 175 -4.40 8.26 17.74
CA LEU A 175 -5.44 7.62 16.93
C LEU A 175 -4.96 6.26 16.41
N SER A 176 -5.81 5.25 16.50
CA SER A 176 -5.60 3.96 15.84
C SER A 176 -5.69 4.06 14.32
N ALA A 177 -5.29 3.01 13.62
CA ALA A 177 -5.42 2.90 12.16
C ALA A 177 -6.87 3.16 11.70
N ARG A 178 -7.88 2.61 12.39
CA ARG A 178 -9.30 2.94 12.14
C ARG A 178 -9.59 4.42 12.33
N GLY A 179 -9.15 5.00 13.44
CA GLY A 179 -9.33 6.43 13.73
C GLY A 179 -8.72 7.32 12.65
N GLN A 180 -7.55 6.95 12.12
CA GLN A 180 -6.91 7.66 11.00
C GLN A 180 -7.69 7.52 9.69
N SER A 181 -8.25 6.35 9.40
CA SER A 181 -9.13 6.15 8.24
C SER A 181 -10.38 7.02 8.33
N LEU A 182 -11.06 7.01 9.47
CA LEU A 182 -12.25 7.82 9.73
C LEU A 182 -11.96 9.32 9.67
N LEU A 183 -10.83 9.77 10.23
CA LEU A 183 -10.38 11.16 10.11
C LEU A 183 -10.17 11.55 8.64
N THR A 184 -9.67 10.62 7.82
CA THR A 184 -9.46 10.86 6.39
C THR A 184 -10.77 11.02 5.64
N VAL A 185 -11.69 10.08 5.79
CA VAL A 185 -13.00 10.13 5.13
C VAL A 185 -13.82 11.33 5.62
N GLY A 186 -13.85 11.56 6.94
CA GLY A 186 -14.51 12.71 7.55
C GLY A 186 -13.91 14.04 7.11
N GLY A 187 -12.59 14.11 6.96
CA GLY A 187 -11.91 15.27 6.41
C GLY A 187 -12.34 15.58 4.98
N VAL A 188 -12.44 14.57 4.11
CA VAL A 188 -12.91 14.76 2.72
C VAL A 188 -14.34 15.28 2.71
N ILE A 189 -15.25 14.63 3.42
CA ILE A 189 -16.67 15.04 3.51
C ILE A 189 -16.79 16.46 4.06
N GLY A 190 -16.06 16.77 5.14
CA GLY A 190 -16.02 18.09 5.74
C GLY A 190 -15.47 19.16 4.79
N SER A 191 -14.41 18.86 4.04
CA SER A 191 -13.83 19.79 3.06
C SER A 191 -14.79 20.09 1.92
N LEU A 192 -15.53 19.10 1.42
CA LEU A 192 -16.55 19.27 0.40
C LEU A 192 -17.73 20.10 0.92
N TYR A 193 -18.17 19.84 2.15
CA TYR A 193 -19.23 20.63 2.80
C TYR A 193 -18.80 22.09 3.00
N LEU A 194 -17.60 22.36 3.51
CA LEU A 194 -17.08 23.71 3.66
C LEU A 194 -16.90 24.42 2.31
N SER A 195 -16.49 23.69 1.27
CA SER A 195 -16.40 24.23 -0.10
C SER A 195 -17.78 24.61 -0.64
N TYR A 196 -18.80 23.79 -0.34
CA TYR A 196 -20.19 24.13 -0.67
C TYR A 196 -20.67 25.39 0.08
N GLN A 197 -20.38 25.51 1.38
CA GLN A 197 -20.74 26.68 2.19
C GLN A 197 -20.09 27.97 1.67
N THR A 198 -18.81 27.89 1.32
CA THR A 198 -18.06 29.02 0.77
C THR A 198 -18.58 29.43 -0.60
N ILE A 199 -18.91 28.48 -1.50
CA ILE A 199 -19.60 28.78 -2.78
C ILE A 199 -20.94 29.48 -2.53
N PHE A 200 -21.73 28.99 -1.58
CA PHE A 200 -23.01 29.60 -1.25
C PHE A 200 -22.86 31.04 -0.76
N LEU A 201 -21.89 31.29 0.13
CA LEU A 201 -21.58 32.63 0.62
C LEU A 201 -21.10 33.55 -0.51
N LEU A 202 -20.18 33.08 -1.36
CA LEU A 202 -19.68 33.81 -2.53
C LEU A 202 -20.81 34.17 -3.50
N ASN A 203 -21.73 33.24 -3.76
CA ASN A 203 -22.90 33.49 -4.60
C ASN A 203 -23.81 34.57 -4.03
N ARG A 204 -23.98 34.61 -2.71
CA ARG A 204 -24.82 35.61 -2.04
C ARG A 204 -24.17 36.99 -2.01
N LEU A 205 -22.88 37.06 -1.69
CA LEU A 205 -22.14 38.32 -1.57
C LEU A 205 -21.86 38.95 -2.93
N MET A 206 -21.36 38.14 -3.87
CA MET A 206 -20.86 38.64 -5.16
C MET A 206 -21.90 38.57 -6.29
N LYS A 207 -23.05 37.93 -6.05
CA LYS A 207 -24.07 37.66 -7.08
C LYS A 207 -23.44 37.03 -8.33
N LEU A 208 -22.54 36.08 -8.14
CA LEU A 208 -21.78 35.41 -9.22
C LEU A 208 -22.69 34.96 -10.39
N PRO A 209 -23.92 34.44 -10.16
CA PRO A 209 -24.80 34.05 -11.27
C PRO A 209 -25.20 35.17 -12.22
N LEU A 210 -25.19 36.41 -11.76
CA LEU A 210 -25.57 37.60 -12.54
C LEU A 210 -24.36 38.33 -13.13
N ARG A 211 -23.16 38.15 -12.55
CA ARG A 211 -21.96 38.92 -12.91
C ARG A 211 -20.92 38.14 -13.70
N VAL A 212 -20.94 36.80 -13.62
CA VAL A 212 -19.89 35.94 -14.16
C VAL A 212 -20.47 34.98 -15.18
N SER A 213 -19.75 34.79 -16.29
CA SER A 213 -20.15 33.87 -17.37
C SER A 213 -20.31 32.44 -16.84
N SER A 214 -21.16 31.65 -17.49
CA SER A 214 -21.35 30.22 -17.18
C SER A 214 -20.04 29.40 -17.09
N PRO A 215 -19.09 29.49 -18.03
CA PRO A 215 -17.85 28.71 -17.94
C PRO A 215 -16.98 29.13 -16.74
N SER A 216 -16.86 30.44 -16.48
CA SER A 216 -16.09 30.92 -15.33
C SER A 216 -16.72 30.52 -13.99
N ARG A 217 -18.05 30.47 -13.90
CA ARG A 217 -18.75 29.94 -12.71
C ARG A 217 -18.48 28.46 -12.50
N LEU A 218 -18.53 27.67 -13.57
CA LEU A 218 -18.21 26.24 -13.50
C LEU A 218 -16.78 26.04 -12.97
N LEU A 219 -15.82 26.81 -13.48
CA LEU A 219 -14.44 26.78 -13.00
C LEU A 219 -14.33 27.13 -11.51
N ILE A 220 -15.01 28.17 -11.04
CA ILE A 220 -14.99 28.52 -9.60
C ILE A 220 -15.59 27.39 -8.76
N TYR A 221 -16.73 26.84 -9.19
CA TYR A 221 -17.44 25.80 -8.45
C TYR A 221 -16.70 24.46 -8.44
N THR A 222 -15.78 24.21 -9.38
CA THR A 222 -14.92 23.02 -9.38
C THR A 222 -13.59 23.26 -8.70
N LEU A 223 -12.96 24.41 -8.91
CA LEU A 223 -11.66 24.72 -8.32
C LEU A 223 -11.73 24.85 -6.79
N LEU A 224 -12.80 25.44 -6.25
CA LEU A 224 -12.93 25.60 -4.80
C LEU A 224 -12.99 24.25 -4.04
N PRO A 225 -13.84 23.28 -4.41
CA PRO A 225 -13.82 21.96 -3.77
C PRO A 225 -12.54 21.18 -4.05
N LEU A 226 -11.96 21.27 -5.26
CA LEU A 226 -10.66 20.64 -5.54
C LEU A 226 -9.56 21.19 -4.63
N PHE A 227 -9.54 22.51 -4.43
CA PHE A 227 -8.60 23.16 -3.53
C PHE A 227 -8.86 22.79 -2.06
N GLY A 228 -10.12 22.72 -1.63
CA GLY A 228 -10.49 22.27 -0.29
C GLY A 228 -10.04 20.83 0.00
N VAL A 229 -10.27 19.91 -0.93
CA VAL A 229 -9.80 18.52 -0.84
C VAL A 229 -8.27 18.45 -0.88
N PHE A 230 -7.62 19.29 -1.71
CA PHE A 230 -6.17 19.38 -1.76
C PHE A 230 -5.57 19.82 -0.41
N LEU A 231 -6.09 20.89 0.21
CA LEU A 231 -5.63 21.34 1.51
C LEU A 231 -5.84 20.29 2.59
N GLN A 232 -7.03 19.68 2.62
CA GLN A 232 -7.32 18.59 3.54
C GLN A 232 -6.33 17.43 3.38
N HIS A 233 -6.02 17.06 2.15
CA HIS A 233 -5.04 16.01 1.87
C HIS A 233 -3.65 16.38 2.41
N GLN A 234 -3.17 17.61 2.22
CA GLN A 234 -1.87 18.06 2.71
C GLN A 234 -1.81 18.03 4.25
N ILE A 235 -2.89 18.44 4.93
CA ILE A 235 -2.98 18.38 6.40
C ILE A 235 -2.88 16.93 6.89
N ILE A 236 -3.63 16.02 6.25
CA ILE A 236 -3.60 14.60 6.61
C ILE A 236 -2.26 13.96 6.33
N LEU A 237 -1.63 14.32 5.21
CA LEU A 237 -0.32 13.80 4.84
C LEU A 237 0.74 14.22 5.88
N ALA A 238 0.73 15.49 6.30
CA ALA A 238 1.58 15.99 7.37
C ALA A 238 1.30 15.29 8.72
N TRP A 239 0.02 15.07 9.06
CA TRP A 239 -0.38 14.34 10.25
C TRP A 239 0.11 12.89 10.24
N ARG A 240 -0.10 12.16 9.13
CA ARG A 240 0.38 10.78 8.97
C ARG A 240 1.88 10.68 9.06
N ARG A 241 2.62 11.62 8.44
CA ARG A 241 4.07 11.73 8.59
C ARG A 241 4.46 11.85 10.07
N HIS A 242 3.81 12.76 10.81
CA HIS A 242 4.07 12.92 12.23
C HIS A 242 3.78 11.62 13.01
N CYS A 243 2.64 10.97 12.76
CA CYS A 243 2.31 9.69 13.38
C CYS A 243 3.35 8.60 13.07
N CYS A 244 3.79 8.44 11.82
CA CYS A 244 4.78 7.44 11.45
C CYS A 244 6.12 7.61 12.16
N LEU A 245 6.63 8.84 12.21
CA LEU A 245 7.84 9.17 12.96
C LEU A 245 7.65 8.95 14.47
N ARG A 246 6.46 9.29 14.99
CA ARG A 246 6.13 9.10 16.41
C ARG A 246 6.01 7.62 16.80
N VAL A 247 5.46 6.78 15.92
CA VAL A 247 5.40 5.33 16.14
C VAL A 247 6.80 4.77 16.30
N ASP A 248 7.73 5.13 15.40
CA ASP A 248 9.11 4.64 15.48
C ASP A 248 9.79 5.07 16.78
N GLN A 249 9.56 6.31 17.23
CA GLN A 249 10.03 6.81 18.52
C GLN A 249 9.47 6.03 19.72
N ILE A 250 8.17 5.71 19.69
CA ILE A 250 7.52 4.93 20.75
C ILE A 250 8.11 3.51 20.78
N VAL A 251 8.30 2.88 19.62
CA VAL A 251 8.89 1.54 19.56
C VAL A 251 10.35 1.55 20.00
N SER A 252 11.15 2.55 19.60
CA SER A 252 12.54 2.67 20.07
C SER A 252 12.64 2.89 21.58
N SER A 253 11.65 3.54 22.21
CA SER A 253 11.63 3.70 23.66
C SER A 253 11.35 2.40 24.45
N LEU A 254 10.95 1.31 23.78
CA LEU A 254 10.80 0.00 24.43
C LEU A 254 12.15 -0.66 24.77
N GLY A 255 13.24 -0.21 24.16
CA GLY A 255 14.59 -0.66 24.45
C GLY A 255 15.53 -0.58 23.25
N GLU A 256 16.83 -0.64 23.53
CA GLU A 256 17.89 -0.55 22.53
C GLU A 256 17.80 -1.64 21.45
N SER A 257 17.33 -2.83 21.80
CA SER A 257 17.10 -3.93 20.86
C SER A 257 16.07 -3.57 19.79
N TYR A 258 15.02 -2.82 20.13
CA TYR A 258 14.02 -2.34 19.18
C TYR A 258 14.58 -1.25 18.28
N ARG A 259 15.41 -0.34 18.82
CA ARG A 259 16.09 0.68 18.01
C ARG A 259 17.00 0.04 16.95
N GLN A 260 17.82 -0.92 17.34
CA GLN A 260 18.67 -1.69 16.43
C GLN A 260 17.85 -2.49 15.42
N GLY A 261 16.75 -3.10 15.85
CA GLY A 261 15.78 -3.75 14.96
C GLY A 261 15.21 -2.80 13.91
N GLY A 262 14.87 -1.56 14.29
CA GLY A 262 14.39 -0.53 13.37
C GLY A 262 15.44 -0.10 12.34
N LEU A 263 16.69 0.06 12.77
CA LEU A 263 17.80 0.33 11.85
C LEU A 263 18.00 -0.81 10.85
N ALA A 264 17.98 -2.07 11.32
CA ALA A 264 18.08 -3.25 10.46
C ALA A 264 16.91 -3.35 9.48
N TYR A 265 15.69 -3.03 9.93
CA TYR A 265 14.48 -3.04 9.09
C TYR A 265 14.56 -2.01 7.96
N TYR A 266 14.86 -0.75 8.27
CA TYR A 266 14.89 0.29 7.24
C TYR A 266 16.10 0.16 6.32
N ASP A 267 17.25 -0.35 6.80
CA ASP A 267 18.37 -0.72 5.92
C ASP A 267 17.96 -1.83 4.94
N TRP A 268 17.37 -2.91 5.44
CA TRP A 268 16.81 -3.98 4.61
C TRP A 268 15.82 -3.43 3.58
N ARG A 269 14.93 -2.53 4.01
CA ARG A 269 13.92 -1.92 3.14
C ARG A 269 14.52 -1.12 2.01
N LEU A 270 15.55 -0.32 2.30
CA LEU A 270 16.27 0.45 1.30
C LEU A 270 16.98 -0.46 0.29
N ARG A 271 17.61 -1.55 0.74
CA ARG A 271 18.23 -2.55 -0.15
C ARG A 271 17.19 -3.26 -1.02
N TRP A 272 16.06 -3.67 -0.45
CA TRP A 272 14.92 -4.24 -1.20
C TRP A 272 14.43 -3.29 -2.30
N ASN A 273 14.28 -2.01 -1.96
CA ASN A 273 13.81 -1.00 -2.90
C ASN A 273 14.82 -0.73 -4.02
N HIS A 274 16.11 -0.66 -3.68
CA HIS A 274 17.19 -0.48 -4.65
C HIS A 274 17.26 -1.66 -5.63
N PHE A 275 17.23 -2.89 -5.11
CA PHE A 275 17.26 -4.11 -5.91
C PHE A 275 16.18 -4.09 -7.01
N TRP A 276 14.93 -3.78 -6.63
CA TRP A 276 13.82 -3.74 -7.59
C TRP A 276 13.86 -2.53 -8.52
N ALA A 277 14.43 -1.39 -8.10
CA ALA A 277 14.56 -0.22 -8.95
C ALA A 277 15.55 -0.47 -10.11
N GLU A 278 16.69 -1.10 -9.81
CA GLU A 278 17.68 -1.51 -10.81
C GLU A 278 17.10 -2.52 -11.81
N ARG A 279 16.35 -3.51 -11.34
CA ARG A 279 15.68 -4.47 -12.24
C ARG A 279 14.61 -3.82 -13.11
N GLN A 280 13.94 -2.77 -12.60
CA GLN A 280 12.96 -2.02 -13.36
C GLN A 280 13.61 -1.12 -14.43
N SER A 281 14.77 -0.52 -14.16
CA SER A 281 15.52 0.24 -15.17
C SER A 281 16.05 -0.68 -16.27
N GLU A 282 16.64 -1.83 -15.91
CA GLU A 282 17.07 -2.85 -16.87
C GLU A 282 15.93 -3.32 -17.78
N TYR A 283 14.76 -3.62 -17.21
CA TYR A 283 13.60 -4.03 -18.00
C TYR A 283 13.17 -2.93 -19.00
N LYS A 284 13.13 -1.66 -18.57
CA LYS A 284 12.81 -0.53 -19.45
C LYS A 284 13.83 -0.38 -20.57
N GLU A 285 15.11 -0.56 -20.28
CA GLU A 285 16.19 -0.49 -21.26
C GLU A 285 16.09 -1.63 -22.29
N ARG A 286 15.93 -2.88 -21.83
CA ARG A 286 15.69 -4.04 -22.72
C ARG A 286 14.49 -3.81 -23.62
N LYS A 287 13.37 -3.31 -23.07
CA LYS A 287 12.17 -2.98 -23.85
C LYS A 287 12.39 -1.87 -24.87
N LYS A 288 13.22 -0.87 -24.57
CA LYS A 288 13.59 0.18 -25.52
C LYS A 288 14.47 -0.35 -26.64
N SER A 289 15.45 -1.21 -26.33
CA SER A 289 16.34 -1.81 -27.33
C SER A 289 15.58 -2.74 -28.28
N LEU A 290 14.68 -3.58 -27.76
CA LEU A 290 13.79 -4.42 -28.56
C LEU A 290 12.91 -3.61 -29.52
N ARG A 291 12.42 -2.44 -29.09
CA ARG A 291 11.63 -1.53 -29.96
C ARG A 291 12.45 -0.84 -31.04
N LYS A 292 13.76 -0.69 -30.85
CA LYS A 292 14.66 -0.04 -31.80
C LYS A 292 15.24 -0.99 -32.85
N GLY A 293 15.01 -2.30 -32.73
CA GLY A 293 15.56 -3.28 -33.67
C GLY A 293 17.08 -3.44 -33.58
N ASP A 294 17.70 -2.99 -32.48
CA ASP A 294 19.14 -3.16 -32.27
C ASP A 294 19.42 -4.63 -31.88
N HIS A 295 19.70 -5.45 -32.89
CA HIS A 295 20.12 -6.85 -32.75
C HIS A 295 21.59 -7.01 -32.28
N THR A 296 22.25 -5.93 -31.85
CA THR A 296 23.64 -5.91 -31.38
C THR A 296 23.78 -6.16 -29.87
N ALA A 297 22.69 -6.12 -29.10
CA ALA A 297 22.69 -6.57 -27.71
C ALA A 297 22.66 -8.10 -27.68
N LYS A 298 23.70 -8.73 -27.10
CA LYS A 298 23.85 -10.19 -26.88
C LYS A 298 22.52 -10.95 -26.98
N PHE A 299 22.40 -11.78 -28.01
CA PHE A 299 21.24 -12.65 -28.26
C PHE A 299 20.87 -13.40 -26.98
N ASP A 300 19.80 -12.98 -26.32
CA ASP A 300 19.24 -13.64 -25.13
C ASP A 300 17.96 -14.36 -25.59
N PRO A 301 18.04 -15.67 -25.92
CA PRO A 301 16.91 -16.43 -26.46
C PRO A 301 15.70 -16.44 -25.52
N VAL A 302 15.92 -16.23 -24.23
CA VAL A 302 14.87 -16.09 -23.22
C VAL A 302 14.09 -14.78 -23.43
N ALA A 303 14.75 -13.68 -23.79
CA ALA A 303 14.10 -12.39 -24.04
C ALA A 303 13.24 -12.41 -25.32
N GLN A 304 13.66 -13.14 -26.36
CA GLN A 304 12.88 -13.31 -27.58
C GLN A 304 11.64 -14.17 -27.33
N TYR A 305 11.79 -15.33 -26.67
CA TYR A 305 10.68 -16.20 -26.27
C TYR A 305 9.69 -15.49 -25.32
N GLN A 306 10.19 -14.64 -24.42
CA GLN A 306 9.35 -13.81 -23.55
C GLN A 306 8.59 -12.72 -24.31
N SER A 307 9.19 -12.11 -25.34
CA SER A 307 8.51 -11.11 -26.18
C SER A 307 7.43 -11.73 -27.07
N GLU A 308 7.63 -12.95 -27.55
CA GLU A 308 6.64 -13.73 -28.30
C GLU A 308 5.47 -14.18 -27.41
N ASN A 309 5.74 -14.51 -26.14
CA ASN A 309 4.71 -14.81 -25.13
C ASN A 309 3.90 -13.57 -24.68
N GLU A 310 4.51 -12.38 -24.60
CA GLU A 310 3.79 -11.12 -24.35
C GLU A 310 2.87 -10.75 -25.53
N GLN A 311 3.33 -10.92 -26.78
CA GLN A 311 2.51 -10.64 -27.98
C GLN A 311 1.35 -11.64 -28.16
N SER A 312 1.53 -12.89 -27.74
CA SER A 312 0.47 -13.91 -27.78
C SER A 312 -0.52 -13.76 -26.62
N THR A 313 -0.13 -13.21 -25.46
CA THR A 313 -1.09 -12.87 -24.39
C THR A 313 -1.95 -11.64 -24.69
N GLU A 314 -1.48 -10.69 -25.49
CA GLU A 314 -2.34 -9.62 -26.06
C GLU A 314 -3.30 -10.14 -27.15
N LYS A 315 -3.02 -11.32 -27.74
CA LYS A 315 -3.85 -11.99 -28.76
C LYS A 315 -4.70 -13.15 -28.23
N LYS A 316 -4.79 -13.36 -26.91
CA LYS A 316 -5.64 -14.40 -26.30
C LYS A 316 -7.13 -14.02 -26.34
N ASP A 317 -7.66 -13.92 -27.55
CA ASP A 317 -9.07 -14.12 -27.90
C ASP A 317 -9.24 -15.18 -29.00
N LYS A 318 -8.17 -15.89 -29.41
CA LYS A 318 -8.27 -17.07 -30.26
C LYS A 318 -7.38 -18.20 -29.77
N ILE A 319 -8.04 -19.32 -29.49
CA ILE A 319 -7.46 -20.65 -29.30
C ILE A 319 -6.62 -20.98 -30.54
N ASP A 320 -5.36 -21.37 -30.34
CA ASP A 320 -4.74 -22.53 -30.98
C ASP A 320 -3.37 -22.79 -30.35
N TYR A 321 -3.20 -24.01 -29.85
CA TYR A 321 -1.95 -24.52 -29.32
C TYR A 321 -1.01 -24.85 -30.47
N HIS A 322 0.24 -24.37 -30.42
CA HIS A 322 1.37 -25.05 -31.05
C HIS A 322 2.65 -24.79 -30.23
N LEU A 323 3.05 -25.79 -29.45
CA LEU A 323 4.44 -25.94 -29.00
C LEU A 323 5.16 -26.83 -30.02
N PRO A 324 6.39 -26.52 -30.47
CA PRO A 324 7.23 -27.50 -31.11
C PRO A 324 7.66 -28.54 -30.08
N GLN A 325 7.45 -29.81 -30.42
CA GLN A 325 7.85 -30.97 -29.63
C GLN A 325 9.36 -30.96 -29.39
N LEU A 326 9.78 -30.94 -28.13
CA LEU A 326 11.06 -31.51 -27.74
C LEU A 326 10.81 -33.00 -27.48
N GLU A 327 11.28 -33.85 -28.39
CA GLU A 327 11.37 -35.29 -28.16
C GLU A 327 12.32 -35.59 -26.99
N ASN A 328 11.93 -36.61 -26.22
CA ASN A 328 12.70 -37.34 -25.18
C ASN A 328 12.70 -36.73 -23.77
N SER A 329 11.67 -37.04 -22.96
CA SER A 329 11.71 -38.18 -22.03
C SER A 329 10.56 -38.10 -21.00
N ALA A 330 9.66 -39.08 -21.09
CA ALA A 330 8.69 -39.59 -20.12
C ALA A 330 8.48 -38.81 -18.80
N PHE A 331 7.36 -38.09 -18.71
CA PHE A 331 6.49 -38.06 -17.51
C PHE A 331 5.05 -37.80 -17.97
N GLU A 332 4.15 -38.73 -17.65
CA GLU A 332 2.72 -38.66 -17.97
C GLU A 332 2.03 -37.50 -17.22
N PRO A 333 0.98 -36.89 -17.80
CA PRO A 333 0.25 -35.79 -17.18
C PRO A 333 -0.84 -36.32 -16.25
N LEU A 334 -0.79 -35.94 -14.98
CA LEU A 334 -1.93 -36.05 -14.09
C LEU A 334 -2.83 -34.83 -14.30
N ASN A 335 -4.02 -35.10 -14.83
CA ASN A 335 -5.19 -34.24 -14.92
C ASN A 335 -5.25 -33.16 -13.82
N GLN A 336 -5.17 -31.89 -14.22
CA GLN A 336 -5.76 -30.77 -13.48
C GLN A 336 -6.58 -29.91 -14.44
N ASN A 337 -7.71 -30.46 -14.87
CA ASN A 337 -8.90 -29.64 -15.12
C ASN A 337 -9.42 -29.14 -13.77
N GLY A 338 -8.73 -28.16 -13.22
CA GLY A 338 -9.10 -27.44 -12.01
C GLY A 338 -9.06 -25.96 -12.36
N ILE A 339 -10.25 -25.38 -12.44
CA ILE A 339 -10.56 -23.96 -12.50
C ILE A 339 -9.50 -23.12 -11.75
N ALA A 340 -8.49 -22.65 -12.48
CA ALA A 340 -7.49 -21.70 -12.01
C ALA A 340 -7.47 -20.50 -12.96
N ASN A 341 -8.67 -19.94 -13.23
CA ASN A 341 -8.80 -18.56 -13.65
C ASN A 341 -8.64 -17.67 -12.42
N THR A 342 -7.46 -17.67 -11.83
CA THR A 342 -6.94 -16.49 -11.18
C THR A 342 -6.01 -15.87 -12.19
N ASP A 343 -6.54 -14.90 -12.94
CA ASP A 343 -5.73 -13.81 -13.43
C ASP A 343 -5.01 -13.22 -12.20
N GLU A 344 -3.86 -13.81 -11.84
CA GLU A 344 -2.91 -13.19 -10.94
C GLU A 344 -2.70 -11.76 -11.47
N PRO A 345 -2.74 -10.74 -10.60
CA PRO A 345 -2.64 -9.37 -11.05
C PRO A 345 -1.28 -9.19 -11.74
N LYS A 346 -1.30 -9.26 -13.08
CA LYS A 346 -0.19 -8.98 -13.96
C LYS A 346 0.40 -7.65 -13.50
N SER A 347 1.60 -7.72 -12.91
CA SER A 347 2.45 -6.61 -12.45
C SER A 347 2.08 -5.90 -11.13
N ILE A 348 2.16 -6.61 -9.99
CA ILE A 348 2.35 -5.96 -8.66
C ILE A 348 3.58 -5.00 -8.67
N TYR A 349 4.52 -5.18 -9.59
CA TYR A 349 5.75 -4.39 -9.71
C TYR A 349 5.72 -3.28 -10.78
N ARG A 350 4.54 -2.85 -11.29
CA ARG A 350 4.43 -1.64 -12.14
C ARG A 350 4.57 -0.36 -11.28
N ARG A 351 5.72 -0.21 -10.62
CA ARG A 351 6.10 0.80 -9.60
C ARG A 351 6.37 2.20 -10.16
N THR A 352 5.72 2.65 -11.23
CA THR A 352 6.22 3.80 -12.02
C THR A 352 6.25 5.16 -11.30
N ASN A 353 5.68 5.28 -10.10
CA ASN A 353 5.63 6.53 -9.31
C ASN A 353 5.93 6.39 -7.80
N ARG A 354 6.20 5.18 -7.30
CA ARG A 354 6.45 4.92 -5.86
C ARG A 354 7.91 5.17 -5.47
N PHE A 355 8.84 4.94 -6.40
CA PHE A 355 10.28 5.10 -6.18
C PHE A 355 10.91 5.97 -7.28
N THR A 356 12.04 6.58 -6.95
CA THR A 356 12.99 7.15 -7.91
C THR A 356 13.66 6.02 -8.69
N ASP A 357 14.31 6.36 -9.81
CA ASP A 357 15.08 5.37 -10.59
C ASP A 357 16.26 4.78 -9.80
N THR A 358 16.66 5.40 -8.68
CA THR A 358 17.67 4.88 -7.74
C THR A 358 17.07 4.12 -6.54
N GLY A 359 15.76 3.83 -6.55
CA GLY A 359 15.08 3.09 -5.48
C GLY A 359 14.73 3.88 -4.23
N ASN A 360 15.00 5.19 -4.18
CA ASN A 360 14.52 6.02 -3.07
C ASN A 360 12.99 6.18 -3.14
N GLU A 361 12.32 5.95 -2.03
CA GLU A 361 10.88 6.18 -1.88
C GLU A 361 10.51 7.63 -2.19
N LEU A 362 9.52 7.79 -3.06
CA LEU A 362 8.92 9.07 -3.40
C LEU A 362 7.70 9.38 -2.51
N TRP A 363 7.08 8.32 -1.99
CA TRP A 363 5.95 8.35 -1.07
C TRP A 363 6.20 7.30 0.03
N ALA A 364 5.63 7.45 1.23
CA ALA A 364 5.88 6.52 2.34
C ALA A 364 5.54 5.11 1.89
N GLY A 365 6.52 4.22 2.05
CA GLY A 365 6.26 2.80 2.12
C GLY A 365 5.94 2.36 3.55
N ASP A 366 5.25 1.24 3.66
CA ASP A 366 4.89 0.49 4.87
C ASP A 366 3.69 1.00 5.70
N GLY A 367 2.51 0.44 5.40
CA GLY A 367 1.30 0.51 6.22
C GLY A 367 0.42 1.76 6.06
N ASP A 368 0.92 2.80 5.40
CA ASP A 368 0.14 4.02 5.13
C ASP A 368 -0.60 3.99 3.77
N GLY A 369 -0.33 2.97 2.95
CA GLY A 369 -0.72 2.88 1.53
C GLY A 369 -2.10 2.27 1.25
N VAL A 370 -2.82 1.74 2.25
CA VAL A 370 -4.09 1.02 2.02
C VAL A 370 -5.31 1.76 2.61
N GLY A 371 -5.12 2.96 3.14
CA GLY A 371 -6.25 3.81 3.53
C GLY A 371 -6.99 4.39 2.32
N PHE A 372 -8.32 4.55 2.43
CA PHE A 372 -9.12 5.35 1.50
C PHE A 372 -8.45 6.74 1.30
N GLY A 373 -7.92 7.01 0.10
CA GLY A 373 -7.34 8.31 -0.21
C GLY A 373 -6.29 8.31 -1.32
N TRP A 374 -5.98 9.51 -1.81
CA TRP A 374 -4.99 9.74 -2.87
C TRP A 374 -3.59 9.21 -2.54
N THR A 375 -3.21 9.16 -1.25
CA THR A 375 -1.94 8.56 -0.83
C THR A 375 -1.88 7.07 -1.13
N GLY A 376 -2.97 6.32 -0.96
CA GLY A 376 -3.01 4.90 -1.29
C GLY A 376 -2.92 4.64 -2.79
N ILE A 377 -3.58 5.48 -3.58
CA ILE A 377 -3.47 5.47 -5.05
C ILE A 377 -2.04 5.83 -5.50
N LEU A 378 -1.39 6.76 -4.79
CA LEU A 378 0.00 7.17 -5.03
C LEU A 378 1.01 6.09 -4.63
N THR A 379 0.81 5.39 -3.51
CA THR A 379 1.65 4.27 -3.08
C THR A 379 1.51 3.08 -4.02
N ILE A 380 0.32 2.80 -4.56
CA ILE A 380 0.11 1.77 -5.59
C ILE A 380 0.65 2.25 -6.97
N GLY A 381 1.03 3.53 -7.10
CA GLY A 381 1.66 4.09 -8.30
C GLY A 381 0.69 4.39 -9.44
N MET A 382 -0.62 4.38 -9.19
CA MET A 382 -1.68 4.52 -10.20
C MET A 382 -1.92 5.96 -10.68
N MET A 383 -1.27 6.96 -10.07
CA MET A 383 -1.49 8.38 -10.40
C MET A 383 -0.55 8.89 -11.51
N PRO A 384 -0.98 9.77 -12.43
CA PRO A 384 -0.08 10.41 -13.38
C PRO A 384 1.07 11.19 -12.71
N ARG A 385 2.26 11.15 -13.31
CA ARG A 385 3.50 11.77 -12.78
C ARG A 385 3.34 13.25 -12.44
N ILE A 386 2.68 14.02 -13.30
CA ILE A 386 2.47 15.47 -13.12
C ILE A 386 1.69 15.75 -11.84
N VAL A 387 0.62 14.99 -11.60
CA VAL A 387 -0.21 15.16 -10.42
C VAL A 387 0.58 14.74 -9.18
N SER A 388 1.31 13.62 -9.22
CA SER A 388 2.21 13.23 -8.12
C SER A 388 3.29 14.26 -7.83
N GLY A 389 3.84 14.94 -8.85
CA GLY A 389 4.83 16.00 -8.68
C GLY A 389 4.23 17.21 -7.94
N PHE A 390 3.01 17.60 -8.30
CA PHE A 390 2.31 18.71 -7.66
C PHE A 390 2.05 18.47 -6.17
N PHE A 391 1.60 17.26 -5.79
CA PHE A 391 1.32 16.95 -4.39
C PHE A 391 2.56 16.92 -3.50
N LYS A 392 3.74 16.58 -4.04
CA LYS A 392 5.01 16.56 -3.29
C LYS A 392 5.55 17.94 -2.92
N LEU A 393 5.10 19.01 -3.59
CA LEU A 393 5.65 20.35 -3.38
C LEU A 393 5.40 20.90 -1.97
N PHE A 394 4.37 20.41 -1.27
CA PHE A 394 3.90 21.01 -0.01
C PHE A 394 4.16 20.12 1.21
N SER A 395 3.77 18.84 1.15
CA SER A 395 4.12 17.88 2.18
C SER A 395 4.52 16.55 1.55
N SER A 396 5.54 15.93 2.15
CA SER A 396 6.01 14.61 1.77
C SER A 396 5.73 13.63 2.90
N PRO A 397 5.33 12.39 2.60
CA PRO A 397 5.21 11.36 3.61
C PRO A 397 6.59 10.94 4.19
N ALA A 398 6.58 10.20 5.30
CA ALA A 398 7.80 9.72 5.96
C ALA A 398 8.42 8.55 5.18
N THR A 399 9.53 8.78 4.50
CA THR A 399 10.24 7.73 3.73
C THR A 399 11.10 6.86 4.64
N SER A 400 11.38 5.61 4.23
CA SER A 400 12.29 4.70 4.93
C SER A 400 13.64 5.33 5.26
N ARG A 401 14.18 6.17 4.36
CA ARG A 401 15.44 6.91 4.60
C ARG A 401 15.30 7.95 5.72
N GLN A 402 14.21 8.71 5.75
CA GLN A 402 13.97 9.69 6.82
C GLN A 402 13.81 9.00 8.17
N ARG A 403 13.10 7.87 8.21
CA ARG A 403 12.86 7.07 9.42
C ARG A 403 14.16 6.44 9.93
N TYR A 404 14.99 5.92 9.01
CA TYR A 404 16.34 5.45 9.32
C TYR A 404 17.20 6.56 9.95
N THR A 405 17.30 7.73 9.29
CA THR A 405 18.07 8.86 9.81
C THR A 405 17.57 9.30 11.18
N GLN A 406 16.26 9.37 11.38
CA GLN A 406 15.69 9.72 12.68
C GLN A 406 16.17 8.77 13.78
N LEU A 407 16.07 7.45 13.56
CA LEU A 407 16.51 6.43 14.52
C LEU A 407 18.01 6.48 14.82
N THR A 408 18.83 6.89 13.84
CA THR A 408 20.27 7.10 14.07
C THR A 408 20.56 8.36 14.89
N THR A 409 19.75 9.41 14.77
CA THR A 409 19.96 10.70 15.45
C THR A 409 19.32 10.79 16.83
N THR A 410 18.34 9.94 17.15
CA THR A 410 17.85 9.77 18.52
C THR A 410 18.95 9.07 19.33
N GLU A 411 19.80 9.87 19.98
CA GLU A 411 20.70 9.41 21.05
C GLU A 411 19.87 8.91 22.26
N ALA A 412 20.43 7.91 22.94
CA ALA A 412 19.83 7.15 24.03
C ALA A 412 19.45 8.00 25.25
#